data_AF-A0A6G0V0J4-F1
#
_entry.id   AF-A0A6G0V0J4-F1
#
_cell.length_a   1.000
_cell.length_b   1.000
_cell.length_c   1.000
_cell.angle_alpha   90.00
_cell.angle_beta   90.00
_cell.angle_gamma   90.00
#
_symmetry.space_group_name_H-M   'P 1'
#
loop_
_entity.id
_entity.type
_entity.pdbx_description
1 polymer ?
#
loop_
_entity_poly.entity_id
_entity_poly.type
_entity_poly.pdbx_seq_one_letter_code
_entity_poly.pdbx_strand_id
1 'polypeptide(L)'
;MLRQAVNPLRAMSTSAVHKKEADLIANAFLKQIRDLASKQKAAGGLVNTSPEIKKSLDEQLNRLANKFKLANADVVAKLNVQFENPKVESSVAAGLESKSLDELIAGVKSEQEAYLRQREEKKKIEQQRAAALAAAGESSQKPKHA
;
A
#
# COMPACT_ATOMS: atom_id res chain seq x y z
N MET A 1 -64.72 9.66 81.32
CA MET A 1 -63.91 10.25 80.23
C MET A 1 -62.45 10.23 80.69
N LEU A 2 -61.69 9.17 80.39
CA LEU A 2 -60.78 8.95 79.24
C LEU A 2 -59.65 10.00 79.02
N ARG A 3 -58.41 9.54 79.30
CA ARG A 3 -57.11 9.73 78.58
C ARG A 3 -56.36 11.07 78.79
N GLN A 4 -55.17 11.04 79.43
CA GLN A 4 -53.79 11.00 78.84
C GLN A 4 -53.46 12.23 77.97
N ALA A 5 -52.31 12.92 78.03
CA ALA A 5 -50.95 12.47 78.37
C ALA A 5 -50.05 13.64 78.82
N VAL A 6 -49.15 13.35 79.76
CA VAL A 6 -47.88 14.08 79.96
C VAL A 6 -46.92 13.52 78.90
N ASN A 7 -46.37 14.36 78.02
CA ASN A 7 -45.33 13.95 77.08
C ASN A 7 -43.95 14.44 77.56
N PRO A 8 -43.16 13.60 78.24
CA PRO A 8 -41.72 13.74 78.25
C PRO A 8 -41.12 12.49 77.59
N LEU A 9 -40.48 12.64 76.43
CA LEU A 9 -39.38 11.80 75.93
C LEU A 9 -39.13 12.17 74.47
N ARG A 10 -38.49 13.32 74.25
CA ARG A 10 -37.64 13.50 73.07
C ARG A 10 -36.36 12.70 73.35
N ALA A 11 -36.41 11.40 73.09
CA ALA A 11 -35.21 10.57 73.07
C ALA A 11 -34.29 11.06 71.95
N MET A 12 -33.21 11.75 72.30
CA MET A 12 -32.16 12.11 71.34
C MET A 12 -31.42 10.82 70.97
N SER A 13 -31.69 10.31 69.76
CA SER A 13 -30.92 9.24 69.15
C SER A 13 -29.53 9.79 68.80
N THR A 14 -28.56 9.55 69.67
CA THR A 14 -27.13 9.89 69.47
C THR A 14 -26.46 8.96 68.44
N SER A 15 -27.08 7.83 68.10
CA SER A 15 -26.51 6.81 67.23
C SER A 15 -26.31 7.27 65.77
N ALA A 16 -27.12 8.21 65.28
CA ALA A 16 -26.98 8.75 63.92
C ALA A 16 -25.87 9.81 63.79
N VAL A 17 -25.49 10.45 64.90
CA VAL A 17 -24.40 11.44 64.94
C VAL A 17 -23.05 10.73 64.87
N HIS A 18 -22.87 9.65 65.63
CA HIS A 18 -21.64 8.86 65.63
C HIS A 18 -21.33 8.17 64.28
N LYS A 19 -22.34 7.85 63.46
CA LYS A 19 -22.13 7.32 62.10
C LYS A 19 -21.57 8.35 61.11
N LYS A 20 -21.76 9.65 61.37
CA LYS A 20 -21.16 10.72 60.56
C LYS A 20 -19.69 10.96 60.94
N GLU A 21 -19.32 10.64 62.18
CA GLU A 21 -17.95 10.74 62.69
C GLU A 21 -17.11 9.47 62.42
N ALA A 22 -17.74 8.32 62.20
CA ALA A 22 -17.07 7.02 62.16
C ALA A 22 -16.21 6.74 60.92
N ASP A 23 -16.29 7.53 59.85
CA ASP A 23 -15.43 7.33 58.68
C ASP A 23 -14.78 8.63 58.19
N LEU A 24 -13.96 9.20 59.07
CA LEU A 24 -13.10 10.35 58.74
C LEU A 24 -12.22 10.06 57.50
N ILE A 25 -11.81 8.79 57.32
CA ILE A 25 -10.98 8.37 56.19
C ILE A 25 -11.80 8.40 54.90
N ALA A 26 -12.99 7.80 54.86
CA ALA A 26 -13.85 7.88 53.68
C ALA A 26 -14.29 9.31 53.39
N ASN A 27 -14.55 10.12 54.42
CA ASN A 27 -14.88 11.54 54.22
C ASN A 27 -13.70 12.32 53.64
N ALA A 28 -12.47 12.08 54.10
CA ALA A 28 -11.26 12.67 53.54
C ALA A 28 -11.02 12.22 52.09
N PHE A 29 -11.23 10.94 51.80
CA PHE A 29 -11.12 10.38 50.45
C PHE A 29 -12.17 10.96 49.49
N LEU A 30 -13.44 11.02 49.92
CA LEU A 30 -14.51 11.65 49.15
C LEU A 30 -14.26 13.14 48.92
N LYS A 31 -13.65 13.83 49.88
CA LYS A 31 -13.22 15.22 49.71
C LYS A 31 -12.14 15.35 48.63
N GLN A 32 -11.12 14.49 48.66
CA GLN A 32 -10.08 14.46 47.63
C GLN A 32 -10.66 14.15 46.23
N ILE A 33 -11.61 13.23 46.12
CA ILE A 33 -12.29 12.94 44.85
C ILE A 33 -13.01 14.19 44.32
N ARG A 34 -13.77 14.87 45.19
CA ARG A 34 -14.50 16.09 44.78
C ARG A 34 -13.54 17.21 44.38
N ASP A 35 -12.42 17.36 45.10
CA ASP A 35 -11.39 18.35 44.81
C ASP A 35 -10.65 18.05 43.49
N LEU A 36 -10.40 16.79 43.17
CA LEU A 36 -9.82 16.40 41.88
C LEU A 36 -10.82 16.60 40.73
N ALA A 37 -12.08 16.22 40.95
CA ALA A 37 -13.14 16.40 39.96
C ALA A 37 -13.39 17.89 39.64
N SER A 38 -13.34 18.77 40.64
CA SER A 38 -13.46 20.21 40.43
C SER A 38 -12.26 20.77 39.67
N LYS A 39 -11.04 20.36 40.02
CA LYS A 39 -9.81 20.74 39.30
C LYS A 39 -9.81 20.26 37.86
N GLN A 40 -10.31 19.05 37.59
CA GLN A 40 -10.42 18.52 36.22
C GLN A 40 -11.43 19.30 35.38
N LYS A 41 -12.60 19.64 35.95
CA LYS A 41 -13.60 20.47 35.26
C LYS A 41 -13.07 21.89 34.97
N ALA A 42 -12.35 22.48 35.93
CA ALA A 42 -11.79 23.83 35.78
C ALA A 42 -10.61 23.87 34.81
N ALA A 43 -9.77 22.83 34.77
CA ALA A 43 -8.60 22.79 33.91
C ALA A 43 -8.94 22.54 32.43
N GLY A 44 -10.11 21.95 32.13
CA GLY A 44 -10.48 21.57 30.75
C GLY A 44 -9.46 20.64 30.07
N GLY A 45 -8.57 20.02 30.85
CA GLY A 45 -7.33 19.40 30.40
C GLY A 45 -6.53 18.85 31.58
N LEU A 46 -5.22 18.65 31.39
CA LEU A 46 -4.36 18.01 32.38
C LEU A 46 -4.29 18.84 33.69
N VAL A 47 -4.69 18.23 34.79
CA VAL A 47 -4.75 18.88 36.12
C VAL A 47 -3.33 19.13 36.63
N ASN A 48 -3.09 20.32 37.19
CA ASN A 48 -1.78 20.76 37.71
C ASN A 48 -0.64 20.84 36.67
N THR A 49 -0.91 21.40 35.48
CA THR A 49 0.17 21.64 34.51
C THR A 49 1.06 22.80 34.94
N SER A 50 2.29 22.48 35.36
CA SER A 50 3.40 23.43 35.42
C SER A 50 3.89 23.76 34.00
N PRO A 51 4.38 24.99 33.73
CA PRO A 51 5.01 25.31 32.45
C PRO A 51 6.20 24.39 32.11
N GLU A 52 6.85 23.80 33.10
CA GLU A 52 7.93 22.83 32.90
C GLU A 52 7.42 21.49 32.34
N ILE A 53 6.25 21.04 32.80
CA ILE A 53 5.61 19.80 32.32
C ILE A 53 5.20 19.96 30.86
N LYS A 54 4.69 21.14 30.49
CA LYS A 54 4.35 21.45 29.09
C LYS A 54 5.60 21.42 28.20
N LYS A 55 6.70 22.06 28.63
CA LYS A 55 7.98 22.02 27.91
C LYS A 55 8.51 20.59 27.72
N SER A 56 8.47 19.77 28.78
CA SER A 56 8.90 18.37 28.71
C SER A 56 8.03 17.55 27.74
N LEU A 57 6.72 17.76 27.75
CA LEU A 57 5.80 17.13 26.81
C LEU A 57 6.11 17.53 25.36
N ASP A 58 6.30 18.81 25.10
CA ASP A 58 6.62 19.32 23.76
C ASP A 58 7.96 18.76 23.24
N GLU A 59 8.96 18.64 24.11
CA GLU A 59 10.25 18.06 23.75
C GLU A 59 10.13 16.57 23.39
N GLN A 60 9.34 15.80 24.14
CA GLN A 60 9.08 14.40 23.84
C GLN A 60 8.30 14.22 22.53
N LEU A 61 7.30 15.06 22.30
CA LEU A 61 6.54 15.06 21.05
C LEU A 61 7.42 15.39 19.84
N ASN A 62 8.32 16.37 19.96
CA ASN A 62 9.29 16.71 18.91
C ASN A 62 10.28 15.57 18.63
N ARG A 63 10.78 14.87 19.67
CA ARG A 63 11.63 13.69 19.48
C ARG A 63 10.90 12.58 18.75
N LEU A 64 9.62 12.36 19.07
CA LEU A 64 8.78 11.38 18.38
C LEU A 64 8.59 11.75 16.90
N ALA A 65 8.22 13.01 16.61
CA ALA A 65 8.04 13.51 15.25
C ALA A 65 9.32 13.31 14.41
N ASN A 66 10.48 13.69 14.96
CA ASN A 66 11.77 13.51 14.30
C ASN A 66 12.09 12.04 14.04
N LYS A 67 11.85 11.15 15.00
CA LYS A 67 12.15 9.71 14.86
C LYS A 67 11.35 9.05 13.74
N PHE A 68 10.09 9.45 13.58
CA PHE A 68 9.22 8.87 12.55
C PHE A 68 9.17 9.71 11.27
N LYS A 69 9.95 10.81 11.18
CA LYS A 69 9.88 11.80 10.09
C LYS A 69 8.43 12.27 9.83
N LEU A 70 7.61 12.30 10.88
CA LEU A 70 6.21 12.68 10.80
C LEU A 70 6.10 14.17 11.09
N ALA A 71 5.58 14.94 10.13
CA ALA A 71 5.26 16.34 10.36
C ALA A 71 4.03 16.51 11.29
N ASN A 72 3.15 15.49 11.37
CA ASN A 72 2.02 15.38 12.29
C ASN A 72 1.57 13.91 12.38
N ALA A 73 0.87 13.51 13.45
CA ALA A 73 0.34 12.15 13.61
C ALA A 73 -0.64 11.75 12.47
N ASP A 74 -1.35 12.73 11.88
CA ASP A 74 -2.23 12.55 10.71
C ASP A 74 -1.49 12.25 9.39
N VAL A 75 -0.15 12.39 9.36
CA VAL A 75 0.65 12.18 8.15
C VAL A 75 0.89 10.69 7.88
N VAL A 76 0.75 9.82 8.89
CA VAL A 76 0.89 8.36 8.72
C VAL A 76 -0.12 7.83 7.70
N ALA A 77 -1.36 8.31 7.73
CA ALA A 77 -2.41 7.90 6.81
C ALA A 77 -2.28 8.53 5.39
N LYS A 78 -1.43 9.55 5.24
CA LYS A 78 -1.22 10.31 3.98
C LYS A 78 0.17 10.10 3.39
N LEU A 79 0.94 9.15 3.90
CA LEU A 79 2.23 8.78 3.32
C LEU A 79 1.99 8.29 1.89
N ASN A 80 2.59 8.97 0.93
CA ASN A 80 2.57 8.56 -0.47
C ASN A 80 3.47 7.33 -0.62
N VAL A 81 2.92 6.15 -0.32
CA VAL A 81 3.65 4.89 -0.40
C VAL A 81 3.75 4.50 -1.87
N GLN A 82 4.83 4.91 -2.51
CA GLN A 82 5.16 4.46 -3.85
C GLN A 82 5.87 3.12 -3.74
N PHE A 83 5.11 2.05 -3.94
CA PHE A 83 5.66 0.72 -4.03
C PHE A 83 6.38 0.58 -5.37
N GLU A 84 7.67 0.26 -5.32
CA GLU A 84 8.44 -0.05 -6.52
C GLU A 84 7.97 -1.41 -7.05
N ASN A 85 7.50 -1.44 -8.30
CA ASN A 85 7.07 -2.69 -8.91
C ASN A 85 8.30 -3.56 -9.20
N PRO A 86 8.32 -4.83 -8.77
CA PRO A 86 9.46 -5.70 -9.01
C PRO A 86 9.63 -5.90 -10.52
N LYS A 87 10.84 -5.66 -11.02
CA LYS A 87 11.20 -5.96 -12.40
C LYS A 87 11.37 -7.48 -12.54
N VAL A 88 10.34 -8.16 -13.04
CA VAL A 88 10.39 -9.61 -13.31
C VAL A 88 11.03 -9.83 -14.68
N GLU A 89 12.28 -10.29 -14.70
CA GLU A 89 12.92 -10.74 -15.93
C GLU A 89 12.47 -12.19 -16.21
N SER A 90 11.68 -12.38 -17.27
CA SER A 90 11.24 -13.70 -17.71
C SER A 90 12.41 -14.43 -18.39
N SER A 91 12.69 -15.67 -18.01
CA SER A 91 13.70 -16.52 -18.67
C SER A 91 13.45 -16.67 -20.19
N VAL A 92 12.19 -16.52 -20.62
CA VAL A 92 11.82 -16.50 -22.04
C VAL A 92 12.29 -15.22 -22.72
N ALA A 93 12.24 -14.06 -22.04
CA ALA A 93 12.75 -12.80 -22.58
C ALA A 93 14.29 -12.80 -22.68
N ALA A 94 14.97 -13.46 -21.74
CA ALA A 94 16.43 -13.66 -21.80
C ALA A 94 16.84 -14.62 -22.94
N GLY A 95 16.07 -15.70 -23.14
CA GLY A 95 16.33 -16.69 -24.19
C GLY A 95 16.01 -16.21 -25.62
N LEU A 96 15.07 -15.27 -25.78
CA LEU A 96 14.72 -14.68 -27.07
C LEU A 96 15.64 -13.51 -27.49
N GLU A 97 16.77 -13.31 -26.81
CA GLU A 97 17.75 -12.26 -27.11
C GLU A 97 17.09 -10.88 -27.30
N SER A 98 16.10 -10.55 -26.47
CA SER A 98 15.30 -9.31 -26.57
C SER A 98 14.46 -9.11 -27.85
N LYS A 99 14.39 -10.10 -28.75
CA LYS A 99 13.48 -10.05 -29.91
C LYS A 99 12.07 -10.43 -29.49
N SER A 100 11.10 -9.67 -29.98
CA SER A 100 9.70 -10.02 -29.81
C SER A 100 9.33 -11.25 -30.66
N LEU A 101 8.32 -12.01 -30.23
CA LEU A 101 7.80 -13.14 -31.01
C LEU A 101 7.34 -12.67 -32.41
N ASP A 102 6.80 -11.46 -32.50
CA ASP A 102 6.34 -10.87 -33.76
C ASP A 102 7.49 -10.59 -34.73
N GLU A 103 8.64 -10.12 -34.23
CA GLU A 103 9.86 -9.95 -35.04
C GLU A 103 10.38 -11.28 -35.59
N LEU A 104 10.36 -12.34 -34.78
CA LEU A 104 10.76 -13.68 -35.22
C LEU A 104 9.83 -14.24 -36.30
N ILE A 105 8.52 -14.06 -36.13
CA ILE A 105 7.52 -14.46 -37.14
C ILE A 105 7.72 -13.67 -38.44
N ALA A 106 8.00 -12.37 -38.35
CA ALA A 106 8.28 -11.54 -39.52
C ALA A 106 9.56 -11.98 -40.25
N GLY A 107 10.62 -12.30 -39.50
CA GLY A 107 11.87 -12.82 -40.04
C GLY A 107 11.67 -14.10 -40.86
N VAL A 108 11.00 -15.11 -40.28
CA VAL A 108 10.74 -16.39 -40.95
C VAL A 108 9.93 -16.22 -42.24
N LYS A 109 8.90 -15.34 -42.23
CA LYS A 109 8.11 -15.05 -43.44
C LYS A 109 8.98 -14.43 -44.53
N SER A 110 9.86 -13.48 -44.17
CA SER A 110 10.76 -12.83 -45.13
C SER A 110 11.75 -13.82 -45.74
N GLU A 111 12.30 -14.75 -44.95
CA GLU A 111 13.19 -15.80 -45.43
C GLU A 111 12.48 -16.77 -46.36
N GLN A 112 11.24 -17.15 -46.04
CA GLN A 112 10.43 -18.01 -46.88
C GLN A 112 10.15 -17.37 -48.25
N GLU A 113 9.77 -16.09 -48.28
CA GLU A 113 9.55 -15.36 -49.53
C GLU A 113 10.84 -15.26 -50.37
N ALA A 114 11.96 -14.95 -49.73
CA ALA A 114 13.26 -14.88 -50.41
C ALA A 114 13.66 -16.23 -51.03
N TYR A 115 13.44 -17.33 -50.30
CA TYR A 115 13.70 -18.68 -50.79
C TYR A 115 12.83 -19.04 -52.01
N LEU A 116 11.54 -18.71 -51.97
CA LEU A 116 10.64 -18.97 -53.09
C LEU A 116 11.03 -18.17 -54.34
N ARG A 117 11.36 -16.88 -54.20
CA ARG A 117 11.82 -16.04 -55.31
C ARG A 117 13.09 -16.61 -55.96
N GLN A 118 14.09 -16.96 -55.15
CA GLN A 118 15.33 -17.58 -55.66
C GLN A 118 15.06 -18.90 -56.38
N ARG A 119 14.12 -19.72 -55.88
CA ARG A 119 13.76 -20.99 -56.51
C ARG A 119 13.09 -20.77 -57.87
N GLU A 120 12.21 -19.78 -57.98
CA GLU A 120 11.55 -19.42 -59.24
C GLU A 120 12.53 -18.86 -60.26
N GLU A 121 13.44 -17.99 -59.85
CA GLU A 121 14.49 -17.45 -60.72
C GLU A 121 15.39 -18.56 -61.26
N LYS A 122 15.83 -19.49 -60.40
CA LYS A 122 16.63 -20.65 -60.83
C LYS A 122 15.89 -21.51 -61.84
N LYS A 123 14.60 -21.78 -61.62
CA LYS A 123 13.75 -22.52 -62.58
C LYS A 123 13.64 -21.79 -63.92
N LYS A 124 13.43 -20.47 -63.91
CA LYS A 124 13.35 -19.67 -65.15
C LYS A 124 14.67 -19.71 -65.92
N ILE A 125 15.79 -19.58 -65.23
CA ILE A 125 17.13 -19.65 -65.85
C ILE A 125 17.36 -21.03 -66.48
N GLU A 126 17.01 -22.11 -65.79
CA GLU A 126 17.14 -23.48 -66.30
C GLU A 126 16.24 -23.72 -67.52
N GLN A 127 14.99 -23.24 -67.48
CA GLN A 127 14.08 -23.31 -68.63
C GLN A 127 14.60 -22.52 -69.84
N GLN A 128 15.13 -21.32 -69.63
CA GLN A 128 15.74 -20.53 -70.69
C GLN A 128 16.96 -21.24 -71.30
N ARG A 129 17.81 -21.86 -70.47
CA ARG A 129 18.94 -22.67 -70.95
C ARG A 129 18.47 -23.90 -71.75
N ALA A 130 17.47 -24.62 -71.25
CA ALA A 130 16.91 -25.78 -71.93
C ALA A 130 16.27 -25.40 -73.29
N ALA A 131 15.53 -24.29 -73.34
CA ALA A 131 14.95 -23.77 -74.58
C ALA A 131 16.02 -23.32 -75.58
N ALA A 132 17.08 -22.65 -75.12
CA ALA A 132 18.20 -22.25 -75.98
C ALA A 132 18.96 -23.46 -76.55
N LEU A 133 19.14 -24.52 -75.75
CA LEU A 133 19.75 -25.78 -76.22
C LEU A 133 18.86 -26.51 -77.25
N ALA A 134 17.55 -26.53 -77.05
CA ALA A 134 16.61 -27.11 -78.01
C ALA A 134 16.63 -26.35 -79.35
N ALA A 135 16.59 -25.02 -79.33
CA ALA A 135 16.66 -24.18 -80.53
C ALA A 135 18.01 -24.31 -81.27
N ALA A 136 19.12 -24.45 -80.54
CA ALA A 136 20.43 -24.70 -81.14
C ALA A 136 20.51 -26.08 -81.83
N GLY A 137 19.89 -27.11 -81.25
CA GLY A 137 19.80 -28.46 -81.82
C GLY A 137 19.03 -28.51 -83.15
N GLU A 138 17.93 -27.76 -83.26
CA GLU A 138 17.14 -27.66 -84.49
C GLU A 138 17.87 -26.95 -85.64
N SER A 139 18.75 -25.99 -85.32
CA SER A 139 19.54 -25.26 -86.33
C SER A 139 20.67 -26.08 -86.98
N SER A 140 21.13 -27.16 -86.33
CA SER A 140 22.17 -28.06 -86.87
C SER A 140 21.64 -29.19 -87.78
N GLN A 141 20.32 -29.34 -87.93
CA GLN A 141 19.69 -30.41 -88.72
C GLN A 141 19.13 -29.97 -90.10
N LYS A 142 19.50 -28.79 -90.63
CA LYS A 142 19.15 -28.44 -92.03
C LYS A 142 20.01 -29.26 -93.03
N PRO A 143 19.39 -29.99 -93.97
CA PRO A 143 20.08 -30.99 -94.79
C PRO A 143 20.93 -30.38 -95.91
N LYS A 144 22.12 -30.97 -96.13
CA LYS A 144 22.91 -30.82 -97.35
C LYS A 144 22.17 -31.50 -98.51
N HIS A 145 21.48 -30.73 -99.35
CA HIS A 145 21.16 -31.14 -100.71
C HIS A 145 21.12 -29.92 -101.64
N ALA A 146 22.16 -29.80 -102.46
CA ALA A 146 22.16 -29.28 -103.83
C ALA A 146 23.48 -29.74 -104.47
#